data_AF-A0A7W0T337-F1
#
_entry.id   AF-A0A7W0T337-F1
#
_cell.length_a   1.000
_cell.length_b   1.000
_cell.length_c   1.000
_cell.angle_alpha   90.00
_cell.angle_beta   90.00
_cell.angle_gamma   90.00
#
_symmetry.space_group_name_H-M   'P 1'
#
loop_
_entity.id
_entity.type
_entity.pdbx_description
1 polymer ?
#
loop_
_entity_poly.entity_id
_entity_poly.type
_entity_poly.pdbx_seq_one_letter_code
_entity_poly.pdbx_strand_id
1 'polypeptide(L)'
;CFALRDTEVHLDEDHVLVSRGAYLGQPTRTKSRKRRRVYLCAEAVQVVREQLLARRLGASLVFPAPGGGMWRSENFMERVFRKAAIRSGLGERDPDGHYSGVTFHDLRHTFASLMIAAGANPLQIAEALGHTDRNGQPDATLVWRRYGHLYPGSSKQAAAALGRYLTVERKRVRDVRGMQESG
;
A
#
# COMPACT_ATOMS: atom_id res chain seq x y z
N CYS A 1 0.85 9.49 -4.73
CA CYS A 1 1.94 10.49 -4.70
C CYS A 1 2.39 10.70 -6.15
N PHE A 2 2.36 11.91 -6.69
CA PHE A 2 2.76 12.18 -8.08
C PHE A 2 4.26 12.44 -8.28
N ALA A 3 5.06 12.31 -7.21
CA ALA A 3 6.49 12.57 -7.24
C ALA A 3 7.36 11.31 -7.40
N LEU A 4 6.75 10.14 -7.63
CA LEU A 4 7.50 8.89 -7.84
C LEU A 4 8.31 8.99 -9.14
N ARG A 5 9.63 8.77 -9.01
CA ARG A 5 10.56 8.75 -10.13
C ARG A 5 10.85 7.32 -10.57
N ASP A 6 11.25 7.14 -11.82
CA ASP A 6 11.68 5.85 -12.35
C ASP A 6 12.90 5.28 -11.63
N THR A 7 13.84 6.13 -11.22
CA THR A 7 14.99 5.74 -10.38
C THR A 7 14.61 5.20 -8.99
N GLU A 8 13.33 5.26 -8.63
CA GLU A 8 12.78 4.78 -7.35
C GLU A 8 11.90 3.54 -7.54
N VAL A 9 11.90 2.94 -8.73
CA VAL A 9 11.16 1.73 -9.07
C VAL A 9 12.14 0.57 -9.22
N HIS A 10 11.96 -0.48 -8.42
CA HIS A 10 12.82 -1.66 -8.38
C HIS A 10 11.95 -2.91 -8.65
N LEU A 11 11.59 -3.13 -9.92
CA LEU A 11 10.67 -4.22 -10.28
C LEU A 11 11.27 -5.62 -10.13
N ASP A 12 12.59 -5.77 -10.16
CA ASP A 12 13.25 -7.06 -9.93
C ASP A 12 13.28 -7.45 -8.45
N GLU A 13 13.03 -6.47 -7.57
CA GLU A 13 12.90 -6.65 -6.11
C GLU A 13 11.46 -6.34 -5.64
N ASP A 14 10.50 -6.33 -6.58
CA ASP A 14 9.07 -6.11 -6.36
C ASP A 14 8.74 -4.91 -5.44
N HIS A 15 9.44 -3.78 -5.58
CA HIS A 15 9.14 -2.63 -4.71
C HIS A 15 9.36 -1.27 -5.36
N VAL A 16 8.71 -0.27 -4.75
CA VAL A 16 8.99 1.14 -4.99
C VAL A 16 9.47 1.83 -3.74
N LEU A 17 10.28 2.86 -3.93
CA LEU A 17 10.78 3.69 -2.86
C LEU A 17 10.05 5.04 -2.85
N VAL A 18 9.27 5.27 -1.81
CA VAL A 18 8.58 6.55 -1.62
C VAL A 18 9.44 7.48 -0.77
N SER A 19 10.20 8.36 -1.41
CA SER A 19 11.04 9.35 -0.73
C SER A 19 10.45 10.77 -0.70
N ARG A 20 9.44 11.05 -1.53
CA ARG A 20 8.90 12.40 -1.78
C ARG A 20 7.38 12.44 -1.76
N GLY A 21 6.84 13.61 -1.47
CA GLY A 21 5.47 14.00 -1.76
C GLY A 21 5.40 14.88 -3.01
N ALA A 22 4.18 15.18 -3.46
CA ALA A 22 3.91 16.26 -4.40
C ALA A 22 2.81 17.15 -3.82
N TYR A 23 2.96 18.47 -3.93
CA TYR A 23 1.94 19.45 -3.56
C TYR A 23 1.93 20.57 -4.60
N LEU A 24 0.74 20.93 -5.11
CA LEU A 24 0.56 21.91 -6.18
C LEU A 24 1.47 21.68 -7.42
N GLY A 25 1.76 20.42 -7.74
CA GLY A 25 2.63 20.05 -8.86
C GLY A 25 4.13 20.25 -8.60
N GLN A 26 4.53 20.48 -7.36
CA GLN A 26 5.91 20.63 -6.94
C GLN A 26 6.33 19.49 -5.99
N PRO A 27 7.60 19.04 -6.01
CA PRO A 27 8.09 18.05 -5.07
C PRO A 27 8.06 18.63 -3.64
N THR A 28 7.57 17.83 -2.71
CA THR A 28 7.65 18.14 -1.27
C THR A 28 8.36 17.00 -0.55
N ARG A 29 8.86 17.29 0.66
CA ARG A 29 9.28 16.21 1.57
C ARG A 29 8.04 15.42 2.01
N THR A 30 8.19 14.13 2.23
CA THR A 30 7.11 13.35 2.87
C THR A 30 6.77 13.96 4.24
N LYS A 31 5.52 13.82 4.70
CA LYS A 31 5.09 14.37 6.00
C LYS A 31 5.98 13.89 7.16
N SER A 32 6.53 12.68 7.09
CA SER A 32 7.48 12.12 8.07
C SER A 32 8.96 12.37 7.73
N ARG A 33 9.27 12.97 6.58
CA ARG A 33 10.63 13.17 6.03
C ARG A 33 11.46 11.89 5.86
N LYS A 34 10.83 10.71 5.95
CA LYS A 34 11.47 9.40 5.80
C LYS A 34 11.14 8.76 4.46
N ARG A 35 12.13 8.04 3.93
CA ARG A 35 11.98 7.12 2.80
C ARG A 35 11.26 5.88 3.31
N ARG A 36 10.29 5.37 2.57
CA ARG A 36 9.70 4.06 2.85
C ARG A 36 9.70 3.19 1.60
N ARG A 37 9.92 1.91 1.80
CA ARG A 37 9.75 0.89 0.77
C ARG A 37 8.29 0.43 0.79
N VAL A 38 7.70 0.28 -0.39
CA VAL A 38 6.39 -0.32 -0.56
C VAL A 38 6.56 -1.49 -1.51
N TYR A 39 6.43 -2.72 -0.98
CA TYR A 39 6.43 -3.93 -1.79
C TYR A 39 5.14 -4.02 -2.61
N LEU A 40 5.27 -4.54 -3.82
CA LEU A 40 4.23 -4.65 -4.82
C LEU A 40 3.84 -6.12 -4.97
N CYS A 41 2.54 -6.38 -5.18
CA CYS A 41 2.11 -7.68 -5.70
C CYS A 41 2.37 -7.77 -7.21
N ALA A 42 2.26 -8.97 -7.77
CA ALA A 42 2.52 -9.23 -9.19
C ALA A 42 1.68 -8.32 -10.12
N GLU A 43 0.41 -8.09 -9.79
CA GLU A 43 -0.48 -7.21 -10.55
C GLU A 43 0.01 -5.75 -10.51
N ALA A 44 0.47 -5.28 -9.36
CA ALA A 44 1.00 -3.93 -9.22
C ALA A 44 2.34 -3.76 -9.95
N VAL A 45 3.20 -4.79 -9.95
CA VAL A 45 4.43 -4.82 -10.75
C VAL A 45 4.11 -4.69 -12.24
N GLN A 46 3.14 -5.45 -12.72
CA GLN A 46 2.70 -5.38 -14.12
C GLN A 46 2.19 -3.98 -14.48
N VAL A 47 1.30 -3.41 -13.67
CA VAL A 47 0.74 -2.06 -13.92
C VAL A 47 1.84 -1.00 -13.94
N VAL A 48 2.82 -1.06 -13.02
CA VAL A 48 3.94 -0.13 -13.00
C VAL A 48 4.84 -0.32 -14.23
N ARG A 49 5.09 -1.56 -14.65
CA ARG A 49 5.85 -1.87 -15.87
C ARG A 49 5.18 -1.28 -17.11
N GLU A 50 3.89 -1.52 -17.28
CA GLU A 50 3.11 -0.95 -18.39
C GLU A 50 3.16 0.57 -18.39
N GLN A 51 3.02 1.21 -17.23
CA GLN A 51 3.13 2.65 -17.09
C GLN A 51 4.53 3.18 -17.48
N LEU A 52 5.59 2.46 -17.10
CA LEU A 52 6.97 2.83 -17.46
C LEU A 52 7.24 2.74 -18.96
N LEU A 53 6.52 1.88 -19.68
CA LEU A 53 6.59 1.73 -21.15
C LEU A 53 5.70 2.76 -21.87
N ALA A 54 4.54 3.10 -21.30
CA ALA A 54 3.58 4.00 -21.92
C ALA A 54 3.98 5.49 -21.83
N ARG A 55 4.84 5.86 -20.89
CA ARG A 55 5.33 7.24 -20.73
C ARG A 55 6.30 7.62 -21.87
N ARG A 56 6.45 8.92 -22.11
CA ARG A 56 7.42 9.45 -23.09
C ARG A 56 8.84 8.99 -22.75
N LEU A 57 9.61 8.57 -23.77
CA LEU A 57 11.03 8.25 -23.63
C LEU A 57 11.79 9.40 -22.94
N GLY A 58 12.61 9.05 -21.96
CA GLY A 58 13.38 10.02 -21.16
C GLY A 58 12.57 10.80 -20.11
N ALA A 59 11.29 10.49 -19.90
CA ALA A 59 10.56 11.03 -18.74
C ALA A 59 11.24 10.56 -17.45
N SER A 60 11.29 11.41 -16.42
CA SER A 60 11.84 11.04 -15.10
C SER A 60 10.76 10.62 -14.09
N LEU A 61 9.50 10.99 -14.34
CA LEU A 61 8.36 10.65 -13.50
C LEU A 61 7.73 9.34 -13.98
N VAL A 62 7.22 8.55 -13.05
CA VAL A 62 6.41 7.37 -13.37
C VAL A 62 5.04 7.80 -13.88
N PHE A 63 4.42 8.80 -13.24
CA PHE A 63 3.09 9.32 -13.59
C PHE A 63 3.13 10.81 -13.97
N PRO A 64 3.72 11.17 -15.13
CA PRO A 64 3.76 12.57 -15.57
C PRO A 64 2.36 13.07 -15.96
N ALA A 65 2.12 14.36 -15.76
CA ALA A 65 1.03 15.07 -16.42
C ALA A 65 1.31 15.21 -17.93
N PRO A 66 0.32 15.54 -18.78
CA PRO A 66 0.52 15.66 -20.22
C PRO A 66 1.68 16.60 -20.63
N GLY A 67 1.95 17.65 -19.84
CA GLY A 67 3.09 18.55 -20.04
C GLY A 67 4.44 18.03 -19.52
N GLY A 68 4.53 16.78 -19.08
CA GLY A 68 5.76 16.14 -18.58
C GLY A 68 6.10 16.40 -17.11
N GLY A 69 5.47 17.40 -16.47
CA GLY A 69 5.63 17.73 -15.05
C GLY A 69 4.80 16.86 -14.11
N MET A 70 4.86 17.15 -12.80
CA MET A 70 4.00 16.48 -11.81
C MET A 70 2.55 16.97 -11.94
N TRP A 71 1.60 16.10 -11.61
CA TRP A 71 0.20 16.48 -11.52
C TRP A 71 -0.04 17.47 -10.36
N ARG A 72 -0.88 18.48 -10.63
CA ARG A 72 -1.67 19.15 -9.59
C ARG A 72 -2.85 18.27 -9.22
N SER A 73 -3.14 18.14 -7.94
CA SER A 73 -4.16 17.22 -7.42
C SER A 73 -5.53 17.51 -8.03
N GLU A 74 -5.91 18.78 -8.13
CA GLU A 74 -7.19 19.23 -8.66
C GLU A 74 -7.34 18.82 -10.13
N ASN A 75 -6.29 19.04 -10.93
CA ASN A 75 -6.27 18.66 -12.34
C ASN A 75 -6.36 17.14 -12.53
N PHE A 76 -5.66 16.37 -11.70
CA PHE A 76 -5.75 14.91 -11.76
C PHE A 76 -7.14 14.41 -11.37
N MET A 77 -7.71 14.98 -10.30
CA MET A 77 -9.05 14.62 -9.83
C MET A 77 -10.10 14.86 -10.91
N GLU A 78 -10.11 16.05 -11.52
CA GLU A 78 -11.09 16.41 -12.54
C GLU A 78 -10.91 15.66 -13.85
N ARG A 79 -9.65 15.53 -14.31
CA ARG A 79 -9.38 15.04 -15.68
C ARG A 79 -9.26 13.53 -15.77
N VAL A 80 -8.89 12.87 -14.67
CA VAL A 80 -8.58 11.44 -14.66
C VAL A 80 -9.47 10.69 -13.67
N PHE A 81 -9.33 10.98 -12.38
CA PHE A 81 -9.91 10.11 -11.34
C PHE A 81 -11.44 10.12 -11.34
N ARG A 82 -12.09 11.29 -11.29
CA ARG A 82 -13.56 11.36 -11.25
C ARG A 82 -14.19 10.79 -12.53
N LYS A 83 -13.55 11.00 -13.69
CA LYS A 83 -13.99 10.38 -14.95
C LYS A 83 -13.90 8.85 -14.89
N ALA A 84 -12.81 8.32 -14.33
CA ALA A 84 -12.66 6.88 -14.13
C ALA A 84 -13.72 6.33 -13.17
N ALA A 85 -13.96 7.01 -12.04
CA ALA A 85 -14.97 6.63 -11.06
C ALA A 85 -16.38 6.62 -11.65
N ILE A 86 -16.75 7.63 -12.46
CA ILE A 86 -18.05 7.68 -13.14
C ILE A 86 -18.19 6.52 -14.13
N ARG A 87 -17.18 6.28 -14.98
CA ARG A 87 -17.21 5.17 -15.94
C ARG A 87 -17.28 3.79 -15.27
N SER A 88 -16.78 3.67 -14.03
CA SER A 88 -16.86 2.43 -13.26
C SER A 88 -18.12 2.33 -12.39
N GLY A 89 -19.05 3.30 -12.47
CA GLY A 89 -20.26 3.33 -11.65
C GLY A 89 -20.02 3.60 -10.16
N LEU A 90 -18.86 4.15 -9.80
CA LEU A 90 -18.46 4.49 -8.43
C LEU A 90 -18.54 5.99 -8.11
N GLY A 91 -19.08 6.77 -9.04
CA GLY A 91 -19.37 8.17 -8.84
C GLY A 91 -20.28 8.71 -9.92
N GLU A 92 -20.79 9.91 -9.70
CA GLU A 92 -21.73 10.58 -10.60
C GLU A 92 -21.54 12.10 -10.51
N ARG A 93 -22.22 12.82 -11.40
CA ARG A 93 -22.37 14.26 -11.30
C ARG A 93 -23.83 14.63 -11.38
N ASP A 94 -24.24 15.54 -10.52
CA ASP A 94 -25.55 16.17 -10.63
C ASP A 94 -25.61 17.14 -11.84
N PRO A 95 -26.80 17.65 -12.21
CA PRO A 95 -26.95 18.59 -13.32
C PRO A 95 -26.14 19.89 -13.17
N ASP A 96 -25.84 20.29 -11.93
CA ASP A 96 -25.03 21.47 -11.61
C ASP A 96 -23.50 21.18 -11.68
N GLY A 97 -23.13 19.93 -11.93
CA GLY A 97 -21.77 19.47 -12.08
C GLY A 97 -21.07 19.10 -10.77
N HIS A 98 -21.76 19.04 -9.63
CA HIS A 98 -21.16 18.57 -8.37
C HIS A 98 -20.92 17.08 -8.43
N TYR A 99 -19.74 16.66 -7.98
CA TYR A 99 -19.35 15.25 -7.95
C TYR A 99 -19.72 14.60 -6.62
N SER A 100 -20.40 13.46 -6.68
CA SER A 100 -20.63 12.54 -5.57
C SER A 100 -20.04 11.16 -5.91
N GLY A 101 -19.47 10.48 -4.91
CA GLY A 101 -18.87 9.15 -5.10
C GLY A 101 -17.52 8.98 -4.43
N VAL A 102 -16.80 7.93 -4.82
CA VAL A 102 -15.49 7.60 -4.25
C VAL A 102 -14.47 8.72 -4.51
N THR A 103 -13.56 8.91 -3.58
CA THR A 103 -12.45 9.85 -3.64
C THR A 103 -11.12 9.12 -3.83
N PHE A 104 -10.07 9.84 -4.20
CA PHE A 104 -8.75 9.23 -4.35
C PHE A 104 -8.20 8.69 -3.02
N HIS A 105 -8.64 9.25 -1.89
CA HIS A 105 -8.25 8.75 -0.58
C HIS A 105 -8.89 7.40 -0.25
N ASP A 106 -10.06 7.11 -0.82
CA ASP A 106 -10.75 5.85 -0.61
C ASP A 106 -9.96 4.67 -1.19
N LEU A 107 -9.17 4.87 -2.26
CA LEU A 107 -8.25 3.83 -2.75
C LEU A 107 -7.24 3.38 -1.66
N ARG A 108 -6.79 4.31 -0.81
CA ARG A 108 -5.90 4.00 0.32
C ARG A 108 -6.65 3.24 1.42
N HIS A 109 -7.92 3.55 1.64
CA HIS A 109 -8.78 2.79 2.55
C HIS A 109 -9.03 1.37 2.02
N THR A 110 -9.38 1.22 0.74
CA THR A 110 -9.54 -0.07 0.08
C THR A 110 -8.27 -0.91 0.18
N PHE A 111 -7.11 -0.34 -0.11
CA PHE A 111 -5.83 -1.04 0.05
C PHE A 111 -5.64 -1.58 1.48
N ALA A 112 -5.90 -0.77 2.51
CA ALA A 112 -5.78 -1.21 3.88
C ALA A 112 -6.76 -2.35 4.22
N SER A 113 -8.02 -2.24 3.80
CA SER A 113 -9.03 -3.29 4.01
C SER A 113 -8.66 -4.60 3.31
N LEU A 114 -8.14 -4.53 2.08
CA LEU A 114 -7.68 -5.70 1.34
C LEU A 114 -6.47 -6.37 1.99
N MET A 115 -5.52 -5.58 2.51
CA MET A 115 -4.38 -6.11 3.26
C MET A 115 -4.83 -6.84 4.54
N ILE A 116 -5.82 -6.31 5.27
CA ILE A 116 -6.40 -6.98 6.45
C ILE A 116 -7.06 -8.29 6.05
N ALA A 117 -7.86 -8.29 4.98
CA ALA A 117 -8.51 -9.50 4.46
C ALA A 117 -7.48 -10.55 4.01
N ALA A 118 -6.33 -10.13 3.47
CA ALA A 118 -5.20 -10.99 3.13
C ALA A 118 -4.39 -11.49 4.34
N GLY A 119 -4.77 -11.12 5.57
CA GLY A 119 -4.10 -11.55 6.79
C GLY A 119 -2.83 -10.76 7.13
N ALA A 120 -2.60 -9.61 6.49
CA ALA A 120 -1.48 -8.75 6.85
C ALA A 120 -1.64 -8.24 8.29
N ASN A 121 -0.54 -8.22 9.03
CA ASN A 121 -0.56 -7.69 10.38
C ASN A 121 -0.59 -6.15 10.38
N PRO A 122 -1.08 -5.52 11.46
CA PRO A 122 -1.21 -4.06 11.53
C PRO A 122 0.08 -3.27 11.32
N LEU A 123 1.25 -3.83 11.68
CA LEU A 123 2.55 -3.18 11.48
C LEU A 123 2.94 -3.17 10.00
N GLN A 124 2.72 -4.27 9.27
CA GLN A 124 2.94 -4.33 7.82
C GLN A 124 2.08 -3.29 7.09
N ILE A 125 0.82 -3.14 7.51
CA ILE A 125 -0.09 -2.15 6.94
C ILE A 125 0.37 -0.73 7.27
N ALA A 126 0.77 -0.48 8.52
CA ALA A 126 1.30 0.82 8.93
C ALA A 126 2.55 1.20 8.13
N GLU A 127 3.47 0.26 7.93
CA GLU A 127 4.68 0.45 7.12
C GLU A 127 4.34 0.82 5.68
N ALA A 128 3.51 0.02 5.00
CA ALA A 128 3.09 0.28 3.61
C ALA A 128 2.38 1.64 3.47
N LEU A 129 1.50 1.97 4.42
CA LEU A 129 0.79 3.23 4.47
C LEU A 129 1.74 4.40 4.83
N GLY A 130 2.87 4.15 5.49
CA GLY A 130 3.78 5.18 6.01
C GLY A 130 3.25 5.85 7.28
N HIS A 131 2.50 5.11 8.11
CA HIS A 131 2.18 5.51 9.47
C HIS A 131 3.36 5.17 10.36
N THR A 132 3.99 6.19 10.93
CA THR A 132 5.19 6.02 11.75
C THR A 132 5.09 6.82 13.03
N ASP A 133 5.77 6.34 14.07
CA ASP A 133 5.97 7.10 15.29
C ASP A 133 6.95 8.28 15.07
N ARG A 134 7.24 9.00 16.15
CA ARG A 134 8.20 10.12 16.20
C ARG A 134 9.65 9.70 15.91
N ASN A 135 9.99 8.45 16.18
CA ASN A 135 11.30 7.86 15.84
C ASN A 135 11.31 7.29 14.42
N GLY A 136 10.17 7.37 13.73
CA GLY A 136 9.87 6.87 12.41
C GLY A 136 9.95 5.35 12.26
N GLN A 137 9.65 4.62 13.32
CA GLN A 137 9.30 3.20 13.26
C GLN A 137 7.83 3.05 12.85
N PRO A 138 7.42 1.96 12.18
CA PRO A 138 6.01 1.71 11.86
C PRO A 138 5.12 1.77 13.11
N ASP A 139 4.03 2.54 13.04
CA ASP A 139 3.07 2.71 14.13
C ASP A 139 1.66 2.29 13.69
N ALA A 140 1.18 1.20 14.28
CA ALA A 140 -0.13 0.61 14.00
C ALA A 140 -1.30 1.37 14.64
N THR A 141 -1.08 2.41 15.46
CA THR A 141 -2.13 3.12 16.19
C THR A 141 -3.24 3.64 15.27
N LEU A 142 -2.86 4.24 14.13
CA LEU A 142 -3.84 4.73 13.15
C LEU A 142 -4.56 3.60 12.41
N VAL A 143 -3.90 2.47 12.20
CA VAL A 143 -4.51 1.28 11.59
C VAL A 143 -5.58 0.71 12.52
N TRP A 144 -5.25 0.54 13.80
CA TRP A 144 -6.20 0.08 14.81
C TRP A 144 -7.39 1.01 14.99
N ARG A 145 -7.15 2.32 15.12
CA ARG A 145 -8.21 3.31 15.26
C ARG A 145 -9.20 3.31 14.09
N ARG A 146 -8.70 3.12 12.86
CA ARG A 146 -9.54 3.20 11.67
C ARG A 146 -10.16 1.86 11.27
N TYR A 147 -9.43 0.76 11.40
CA TYR A 147 -9.80 -0.54 10.84
C TYR A 147 -9.87 -1.67 11.88
N GLY A 148 -9.74 -1.38 13.18
CA GLY A 148 -9.77 -2.39 14.22
C GLY A 148 -11.00 -3.30 14.18
N HIS A 149 -12.14 -2.74 13.74
CA HIS A 149 -13.40 -3.46 13.56
C HIS A 149 -13.37 -4.51 12.43
N LEU A 150 -12.39 -4.46 11.51
CA LEU A 150 -12.21 -5.47 10.45
C LEU A 150 -11.42 -6.68 10.93
N TYR A 151 -10.71 -6.58 12.06
CA TYR A 151 -9.97 -7.71 12.60
C TYR A 151 -10.91 -8.66 13.33
N PRO A 152 -10.81 -9.98 13.09
CA PRO A 152 -11.59 -10.94 13.84
C PRO A 152 -11.21 -10.86 15.31
N GLY A 153 -12.13 -10.38 16.14
CA GLY A 153 -11.99 -10.46 17.59
C GLY A 153 -12.24 -11.89 18.04
N SER A 154 -11.21 -12.69 18.32
CA SER A 154 -11.39 -13.78 19.28
C SER A 154 -10.07 -14.28 19.85
N SER A 155 -9.87 -14.04 21.15
CA SER A 155 -8.82 -14.68 21.94
C SER A 155 -8.87 -16.22 21.85
N LYS A 156 -10.03 -16.80 21.51
CA LYS A 156 -10.22 -18.23 21.28
C LYS A 156 -9.51 -18.74 20.02
N GLN A 157 -9.58 -18.03 18.88
CA GLN A 157 -8.82 -18.41 17.68
C GLN A 157 -7.32 -18.26 17.91
N ALA A 158 -6.89 -17.21 18.62
CA ALA A 158 -5.49 -17.01 18.99
C ALA A 158 -4.97 -18.16 19.87
N ALA A 159 -5.74 -18.56 20.90
CA ALA A 159 -5.39 -19.69 21.75
C ALA A 159 -5.32 -21.02 20.95
N ALA A 160 -6.28 -21.25 20.04
CA ALA A 160 -6.27 -22.43 19.18
C ALA A 160 -5.06 -22.45 18.22
N ALA A 161 -4.67 -21.29 17.67
CA ALA A 161 -3.49 -21.16 16.83
C ALA A 161 -2.21 -21.46 17.61
N LEU A 162 -2.08 -20.95 18.84
CA LEU A 162 -0.96 -21.27 19.74
C LEU A 162 -0.87 -22.77 20.03
N GLY A 163 -2.01 -23.42 20.33
CA GLY A 163 -2.05 -24.86 20.58
C GLY A 163 -1.55 -25.69 19.38
N ARG A 164 -1.94 -25.30 18.15
CA ARG A 164 -1.45 -25.95 16.92
C ARG A 164 0.06 -25.78 16.76
N TYR A 165 0.57 -24.56 16.95
CA TYR A 165 2.00 -24.27 16.85
C TYR A 165 2.83 -25.11 17.84
N LEU A 166 2.43 -25.13 19.11
CA LEU A 166 3.13 -25.91 20.15
C LEU A 166 3.13 -27.42 19.87
N THR A 167 2.06 -27.93 19.23
CA THR A 167 1.99 -29.34 18.84
C THR A 167 3.02 -29.68 17.76
N VAL A 168 3.20 -28.81 16.77
CA VAL A 168 4.20 -28.99 15.70
C VAL A 168 5.61 -28.93 16.27
N GLU A 169 5.90 -27.92 17.11
CA GLU A 169 7.23 -27.76 17.72
C GLU A 169 7.59 -28.93 18.65
N ARG A 170 6.62 -29.46 19.42
CA ARG A 170 6.83 -30.66 20.24
C ARG A 170 7.12 -31.94 19.43
N LYS A 171 6.67 -32.02 18.17
CA LYS A 171 7.03 -33.12 17.27
C LYS A 171 8.45 -32.94 16.76
N ARG A 172 8.77 -31.75 16.22
CA ARG A 172 10.12 -31.41 15.76
C ARG A 172 11.21 -31.69 16.79
N VAL A 173 11.01 -31.27 18.04
CA VAL A 173 11.99 -31.50 19.12
C VAL A 173 12.16 -32.99 19.45
N ARG A 174 11.09 -33.79 19.36
CA ARG A 174 11.17 -35.25 19.57
C ARG A 174 11.91 -35.96 18.44
N ASP A 175 11.63 -35.58 17.19
CA ASP A 175 12.27 -36.16 16.01
C ASP A 175 13.79 -35.88 16.00
N VAL A 176 14.20 -34.67 16.38
CA VAL A 176 15.63 -34.30 16.50
C VAL A 176 16.34 -35.12 17.57
N ARG A 177 15.70 -35.40 18.72
CA ARG A 177 16.29 -36.21 19.79
C ARG A 177 16.38 -37.69 19.40
N GLY A 178 15.36 -38.24 18.73
CA GLY A 178 15.38 -39.63 18.26
C GLY A 178 16.48 -39.90 17.21
N MET A 179 16.83 -38.91 16.38
CA MET A 179 17.94 -39.02 15.42
C MET A 179 19.33 -39.00 16.08
N GLN A 180 19.48 -38.42 17.28
CA GLN A 180 20.76 -38.36 18.00
C GLN A 180 21.05 -39.63 18.82
N GLU A 181 20.03 -40.42 19.14
CA GLU A 181 20.16 -41.67 19.92
C GLU A 181 20.33 -42.92 19.03
N SER A 182 20.29 -42.75 17.69
CA SER A 182 20.29 -43.84 16.70
C SER A 182 21.59 -43.98 15.89
N GLY A 183 22.65 -43.24 16.24
CA GLY A 183 23.97 -43.28 15.58
C GLY A 183 25.09 -43.51 16.59
#